data_AF-A0A976KMJ7-F1
#
_entry.id   AF-A0A976KMJ7-F1
#
_cell.length_a   1.000
_cell.length_b   1.000
_cell.length_c   1.000
_cell.angle_alpha   90.00
_cell.angle_beta   90.00
_cell.angle_gamma   90.00
#
_symmetry.space_group_name_H-M   'P 1'
#
loop_
_entity.id
_entity.type
_entity.pdbx_description
1 polymer ?
#
loop_
_entity_poly.entity_id
_entity_poly.type
_entity_poly.pdbx_seq_one_letter_code
_entity_poly.pdbx_strand_id
1 'polypeptide(L)'
;MVAAASAAVLLGSLLGAPVAVAQEGAKTAAEKGKEIAFNRKTGNCLACHQIAGGSLPGNIGPPLVAMSARYPDKKKLRDQIWDATKANPNSSMPPFGKHSILSDEDINLVAEFIYTL
;
A
#
# COMPACT_ATOMS: atom_id res chain seq x y z
N MET A 1 33.33 37.05 52.58
CA MET A 1 32.75 36.95 53.94
C MET A 1 31.27 37.24 53.77
N VAL A 2 30.28 36.36 53.99
CA VAL A 2 30.14 35.19 54.88
C VAL A 2 28.99 34.28 54.33
N ALA A 3 29.14 32.96 54.52
CA ALA A 3 28.16 31.83 54.61
C ALA A 3 27.10 31.62 53.48
N ALA A 4 26.99 30.45 52.82
CA ALA A 4 26.54 29.12 53.27
C ALA A 4 25.08 29.15 53.80
N ALA A 5 24.11 28.29 53.49
CA ALA A 5 23.97 27.05 52.72
C ALA A 5 22.45 26.81 52.58
N SER A 6 22.00 25.99 51.61
CA SER A 6 21.03 24.88 51.80
C SER A 6 20.34 24.50 50.49
N ALA A 7 20.30 23.19 50.27
CA ALA A 7 19.80 22.50 49.10
C ALA A 7 18.26 22.53 49.01
N ALA A 8 17.75 22.66 47.79
CA ALA A 8 16.49 22.06 47.38
C ALA A 8 16.68 21.50 45.97
N VAL A 9 17.04 20.22 45.90
CA VAL A 9 17.00 19.44 44.67
C VAL A 9 15.52 19.23 44.34
N LEU A 10 14.97 20.04 43.45
CA LEU A 10 13.69 19.74 42.82
C LEU A 10 13.97 18.82 41.62
N LEU A 11 13.98 17.52 41.90
CA LEU A 11 13.69 16.48 40.90
C LEU A 11 12.23 16.69 40.44
N GLY A 12 12.04 17.56 39.47
CA GLY A 12 10.81 17.63 38.67
C GLY A 12 11.03 16.80 37.42
N SER A 13 10.67 15.51 37.49
CA SER A 13 10.72 14.57 36.39
C SER A 13 10.06 15.16 35.14
N LEU A 14 10.84 15.40 34.09
CA LEU A 14 10.31 15.60 32.75
C LEU A 14 9.57 14.33 32.35
N LEU A 15 8.24 14.35 32.50
CA LEU A 15 7.33 13.47 31.79
C LEU A 15 7.48 13.79 30.30
N GLY A 16 8.47 13.16 29.67
CA GLY A 16 8.59 13.12 28.22
C GLY A 16 7.34 12.43 27.67
N ALA A 17 6.35 13.23 27.28
CA ALA A 17 5.31 12.76 26.39
C ALA A 17 6.00 12.22 25.12
N PRO A 18 5.58 11.06 24.58
CA PRO A 18 6.05 10.66 23.28
C PRO A 18 5.49 11.68 22.30
N VAL A 19 6.35 12.57 21.82
CA VAL A 19 6.07 13.35 20.62
C VAL A 19 5.98 12.32 19.52
N ALA A 20 4.75 11.95 19.15
CA ALA A 20 4.50 11.21 17.93
C ALA A 20 5.01 12.10 16.79
N VAL A 21 6.21 11.81 16.30
CA VAL A 21 6.74 12.43 15.10
C VAL A 21 5.83 11.97 13.97
N ALA A 22 4.87 12.81 13.60
CA ALA A 22 4.19 12.68 12.33
C ALA A 22 5.27 12.78 11.26
N GLN A 23 5.55 11.66 10.58
CA GLN A 23 6.48 11.62 9.46
C GLN A 23 5.81 12.30 8.27
N GLU A 24 5.81 13.63 8.28
CA GLU A 24 5.32 14.46 7.19
C GLU A 24 6.20 14.20 5.95
N GLY A 25 5.70 13.41 5.00
CA GLY A 25 6.35 13.19 3.69
C GLY A 25 6.52 11.74 3.22
N ALA A 26 6.23 10.73 4.04
CA ALA A 26 6.31 9.34 3.58
C ALA A 26 4.99 8.88 2.93
N LYS A 27 5.07 8.40 1.67
CA LYS A 27 3.93 7.79 0.98
C LYS A 27 3.44 6.56 1.73
N THR A 28 2.13 6.45 1.85
CA THR A 28 1.42 5.25 2.34
C THR A 28 1.66 4.06 1.41
N ALA A 29 1.40 2.85 1.91
CA ALA A 29 1.50 1.63 1.11
C ALA A 29 0.58 1.67 -0.13
N ALA A 30 -0.64 2.20 0.03
CA ALA A 30 -1.58 2.35 -1.07
C ALA A 30 -1.10 3.36 -2.13
N GLU A 31 -0.46 4.46 -1.74
CA GLU A 31 0.10 5.42 -2.70
C GLU A 31 1.25 4.80 -3.51
N LYS A 32 2.14 4.05 -2.85
CA LYS A 32 3.20 3.28 -3.55
C LYS A 32 2.60 2.21 -4.48
N GLY A 33 1.57 1.51 -4.01
CA GLY A 33 0.84 0.52 -4.82
C GLY A 33 0.20 1.13 -6.07
N LYS A 34 -0.38 2.33 -5.95
CA LYS A 34 -0.93 3.07 -7.09
C LYS A 34 0.14 3.39 -8.14
N GLU A 35 1.32 3.81 -7.70
CA GLU A 35 2.43 4.13 -8.60
C GLU A 35 2.86 2.90 -9.40
N ILE A 36 2.96 1.74 -8.76
CA ILE A 36 3.27 0.47 -9.44
C ILE A 36 2.13 0.08 -10.38
N ALA A 37 0.88 0.14 -9.92
CA ALA A 37 -0.29 -0.24 -10.70
C ALA A 37 -0.44 0.61 -11.98
N PHE A 38 -0.09 1.90 -11.93
CA PHE A 38 -0.26 2.82 -13.06
C PHE A 38 0.98 2.92 -13.95
N ASN A 39 2.12 2.38 -13.52
CA ASN A 39 3.35 2.41 -14.29
C ASN A 39 3.32 1.36 -15.42
N ARG A 40 3.49 1.84 -16.66
CA ARG A 40 3.46 1.02 -17.89
C ARG A 40 4.55 -0.04 -17.98
N LYS A 41 5.65 0.13 -17.25
CA LYS A 41 6.80 -0.80 -17.24
C LYS A 41 6.68 -1.88 -16.16
N THR A 42 5.79 -1.70 -15.18
CA THR A 42 5.59 -2.64 -14.07
C THR A 42 4.17 -3.17 -14.06
N GLY A 43 3.28 -2.68 -13.19
CA GLY A 43 1.94 -3.24 -13.02
C GLY A 43 1.03 -3.03 -14.23
N ASN A 44 1.15 -1.87 -14.90
CA ASN A 44 0.39 -1.48 -16.10
C ASN A 44 -1.11 -1.83 -16.06
N CYS A 45 -1.74 -1.77 -14.88
CA CYS A 45 -3.08 -2.30 -14.63
C CYS A 45 -4.14 -1.54 -15.43
N LEU A 46 -3.90 -0.24 -15.69
CA LEU A 46 -4.76 0.61 -16.52
C LEU A 46 -4.86 0.13 -17.97
N ALA A 47 -3.90 -0.65 -18.48
CA ALA A 47 -3.99 -1.19 -19.84
C ALA A 47 -5.22 -2.09 -20.02
N CYS A 48 -5.71 -2.71 -18.95
CA CYS A 48 -6.85 -3.62 -18.99
C CYS A 48 -8.04 -3.14 -18.15
N HIS A 49 -7.80 -2.40 -17.07
CA HIS A 49 -8.83 -2.07 -16.08
C HIS A 49 -9.09 -0.57 -15.98
N GLN A 50 -10.36 -0.21 -15.79
CA GLN A 50 -10.73 1.10 -15.30
C GLN A 50 -10.51 1.20 -13.79
N ILE A 51 -9.70 2.19 -13.37
CA ILE A 51 -9.33 2.41 -11.98
C ILE A 51 -9.45 3.91 -11.67
N ALA A 52 -10.06 4.25 -10.53
CA ALA A 52 -10.24 5.63 -10.10
C ALA A 52 -8.91 6.41 -10.05
N GLY A 53 -8.89 7.61 -10.63
CA GLY A 53 -7.70 8.47 -10.69
C GLY A 53 -6.67 8.07 -11.76
N GLY A 54 -6.92 7.04 -12.57
CA GLY A 54 -6.13 6.70 -13.75
C GLY A 54 -6.64 7.40 -15.02
N SER A 55 -5.78 7.50 -16.03
CA SER A 55 -6.12 8.07 -17.35
C SER A 55 -5.99 7.02 -18.45
N LEU A 56 -6.81 7.17 -19.50
CA LEU A 56 -6.87 6.26 -20.66
C LEU A 56 -6.97 4.76 -20.28
N PRO A 57 -7.94 4.37 -19.43
CA PRO A 57 -8.09 2.98 -19.03
C PRO A 57 -8.57 2.11 -20.20
N GLY A 58 -8.11 0.86 -20.22
CA GLY A 58 -8.68 -0.20 -21.03
C GLY A 58 -9.94 -0.80 -20.42
N ASN A 59 -10.56 -1.70 -21.17
CA ASN A 59 -11.81 -2.38 -20.81
C ASN A 59 -11.77 -3.90 -21.04
N ILE A 60 -10.57 -4.48 -21.15
CA ILE A 60 -10.38 -5.93 -21.30
C ILE A 60 -10.75 -6.65 -20.01
N GLY A 61 -10.37 -6.08 -18.87
CA GLY A 61 -10.75 -6.54 -17.54
C GLY A 61 -11.93 -5.74 -16.97
N PRO A 62 -12.59 -6.24 -15.92
CA PRO A 62 -13.67 -5.52 -15.26
C PRO A 62 -13.15 -4.23 -14.58
N PRO A 63 -13.98 -3.19 -14.41
CA PRO A 63 -13.61 -2.03 -13.59
C PRO A 63 -13.26 -2.46 -12.16
N LEU A 64 -12.29 -1.78 -11.55
CA LEU A 64 -11.88 -2.02 -10.16
C LEU A 64 -12.52 -0.95 -9.27
N VAL A 65 -13.65 -1.32 -8.68
CA VAL A 65 -14.48 -0.51 -7.79
C VAL A 65 -15.04 -1.39 -6.67
N ALA A 66 -15.19 -0.83 -5.47
CA ALA A 66 -15.70 -1.51 -4.29
C ALA A 66 -14.99 -2.85 -4.02
N MET A 67 -13.67 -2.84 -4.14
CA MET A 67 -12.84 -4.05 -4.16
C MET A 67 -12.82 -4.76 -2.82
N SER A 68 -12.90 -4.03 -1.70
CA SER A 68 -13.03 -4.62 -0.37
C SER A 68 -14.35 -5.40 -0.20
N ALA A 69 -15.44 -4.95 -0.81
CA ALA A 69 -16.71 -5.68 -0.82
C ALA A 69 -16.66 -6.91 -1.73
N ARG A 70 -15.95 -6.83 -2.86
CA ARG A 70 -15.76 -7.95 -3.81
C ARG A 70 -14.79 -9.01 -3.29
N TYR A 71 -13.82 -8.61 -2.49
CA TYR A 71 -12.84 -9.46 -1.84
C TYR A 71 -12.88 -9.25 -0.32
N PRO A 72 -13.86 -9.81 0.41
CA PRO A 72 -13.91 -9.70 1.87
C PRO A 72 -12.64 -10.22 2.57
N ASP A 73 -11.91 -11.13 1.89
CA ASP A 73 -10.58 -11.56 2.25
C ASP A 73 -9.54 -10.95 1.29
N LYS A 74 -8.79 -9.96 1.78
CA LYS A 74 -7.72 -9.28 1.01
C LYS A 74 -6.66 -10.25 0.49
N LYS A 75 -6.41 -11.38 1.17
CA LYS A 75 -5.44 -12.38 0.70
C LYS A 75 -5.88 -12.95 -0.65
N LYS A 76 -7.18 -13.16 -0.88
CA LYS A 76 -7.69 -13.63 -2.18
C LYS A 76 -7.47 -12.61 -3.29
N LEU A 77 -7.56 -11.31 -2.99
CA LEU A 77 -7.22 -10.26 -3.95
C LEU A 77 -5.71 -10.31 -4.29
N ARG A 78 -4.86 -10.42 -3.27
CA ARG A 78 -3.41 -10.56 -3.47
C ARG A 78 -3.07 -11.81 -4.29
N ASP A 79 -3.70 -12.95 -4.01
CA ASP A 79 -3.48 -14.20 -4.73
C ASP A 79 -3.98 -14.11 -6.19
N GLN A 80 -5.08 -13.38 -6.44
CA GLN A 80 -5.55 -13.07 -7.80
C GLN A 80 -4.52 -12.24 -8.58
N ILE A 81 -3.90 -11.24 -7.95
CA ILE A 81 -2.84 -10.43 -8.58
C ILE A 81 -1.58 -11.28 -8.80
N TRP A 82 -1.23 -12.13 -7.84
CA TRP A 82 -0.04 -12.97 -7.91
C TRP A 82 -0.13 -14.02 -9.04
N ASP A 83 -1.26 -14.71 -9.16
CA ASP A 83 -1.52 -15.67 -10.23
C ASP A 83 -3.03 -15.85 -10.50
N ALA A 84 -3.55 -15.03 -11.40
CA ALA A 84 -4.93 -15.12 -11.88
C ALA A 84 -5.26 -16.47 -12.56
N THR A 85 -4.26 -17.20 -13.05
CA THR A 85 -4.47 -18.46 -13.79
C THR A 85 -4.93 -19.60 -12.87
N LYS A 86 -4.71 -19.47 -11.56
CA LYS A 86 -5.24 -20.42 -10.56
C LYS A 86 -6.77 -20.40 -10.49
N ALA A 87 -7.38 -19.24 -10.62
CA ALA A 87 -8.83 -19.10 -10.62
C ALA A 87 -9.43 -19.34 -12.01
N ASN A 88 -8.73 -18.92 -13.07
CA ASN A 88 -9.13 -19.15 -14.45
C ASN A 88 -7.89 -19.42 -15.32
N PRO A 89 -7.64 -20.68 -15.75
CA PRO A 89 -6.48 -21.04 -16.58
C PRO A 89 -6.36 -20.26 -17.88
N ASN A 90 -7.47 -19.71 -18.39
CA ASN A 90 -7.52 -18.92 -19.63
C ASN A 90 -7.51 -17.40 -19.38
N SER A 91 -7.17 -16.96 -18.16
CA SER A 91 -7.09 -15.54 -17.81
C SER A 91 -6.09 -14.79 -18.68
N SER A 92 -6.50 -13.66 -19.27
CA SER A 92 -5.58 -12.72 -19.92
C SER A 92 -4.83 -11.83 -18.93
N MET A 93 -5.26 -11.76 -17.67
CA MET A 93 -4.52 -11.05 -16.62
C MET A 93 -3.19 -11.77 -16.37
N PRO A 94 -2.03 -11.08 -16.51
CA PRO A 94 -0.73 -11.70 -16.31
C PRO A 94 -0.58 -12.27 -14.89
N PRO A 95 0.03 -13.45 -14.72
CA PRO A 95 0.33 -13.98 -13.40
C PRO A 95 1.62 -13.32 -12.86
N PHE A 96 1.47 -12.12 -12.31
CA PHE A 96 2.58 -11.21 -11.99
C PHE A 96 3.66 -11.82 -11.10
N GLY A 97 3.27 -12.60 -10.09
CA GLY A 97 4.20 -13.25 -9.18
C GLY A 97 4.84 -14.50 -9.77
N LYS A 98 4.03 -15.36 -10.41
CA LYS A 98 4.50 -16.61 -11.03
C LYS A 98 5.57 -16.37 -12.09
N HIS A 99 5.42 -15.30 -12.88
CA HIS A 99 6.37 -14.93 -13.93
C HIS A 99 7.39 -13.87 -13.47
N SER A 100 7.43 -13.55 -12.18
CA SER A 100 8.36 -12.57 -11.59
C SER A 100 8.33 -11.20 -12.28
N ILE A 101 7.16 -10.78 -12.75
CA ILE A 101 6.94 -9.44 -13.33
C ILE A 101 6.99 -8.39 -12.23
N LEU A 102 6.45 -8.73 -11.05
CA LEU A 102 6.50 -7.92 -9.84
C LEU A 102 7.08 -8.77 -8.70
N SER A 103 7.75 -8.10 -7.75
CA SER A 103 8.18 -8.73 -6.50
C SER A 103 6.97 -9.01 -5.60
N ASP A 104 7.13 -9.91 -4.62
CA ASP A 104 6.08 -10.14 -3.63
C ASP A 104 5.72 -8.87 -2.83
N GLU A 105 6.71 -8.01 -2.56
CA GLU A 105 6.48 -6.72 -1.91
C GLU A 105 5.65 -5.78 -2.79
N ASP A 106 6.00 -5.64 -4.07
CA ASP A 106 5.23 -4.83 -5.01
C ASP A 106 3.79 -5.33 -5.17
N ILE A 107 3.60 -6.65 -5.23
CA ILE A 107 2.27 -7.27 -5.30
C ILE A 107 1.47 -6.94 -4.03
N ASN A 108 2.10 -6.96 -2.84
CA ASN A 108 1.44 -6.56 -1.61
C ASN A 108 1.03 -5.09 -1.64
N LEU A 109 1.93 -4.18 -2.07
CA LEU A 109 1.62 -2.76 -2.20
C LEU A 109 0.47 -2.51 -3.19
N VAL A 110 0.50 -3.16 -4.35
CA VAL A 110 -0.59 -3.09 -5.33
C VAL A 110 -1.89 -3.61 -4.72
N ALA A 111 -1.86 -4.73 -3.99
CA ALA A 111 -3.03 -5.25 -3.30
C ALA A 111 -3.58 -4.26 -2.26
N GLU A 112 -2.73 -3.57 -1.50
CA GLU A 112 -3.17 -2.51 -0.57
C GLU A 112 -3.92 -1.40 -1.32
N PHE A 113 -3.38 -0.93 -2.44
CA PHE A 113 -4.03 0.09 -3.26
C PHE A 113 -5.37 -0.39 -3.84
N ILE A 114 -5.36 -1.54 -4.52
CA ILE A 114 -6.57 -2.04 -5.16
C ILE A 114 -7.67 -2.31 -4.14
N TYR A 115 -7.32 -2.73 -2.92
CA TYR A 115 -8.28 -2.98 -1.85
C TYR A 115 -9.01 -1.70 -1.36
N THR A 116 -8.40 -0.52 -1.52
CA THR A 116 -9.02 0.75 -1.12
C THR A 116 -10.06 1.28 -2.11
N LEU A 117 -10.19 0.65 -3.28
CA LEU A 117 -11.07 1.09 -4.38
C LEU A 117 -12.53 0.67 -4.18
#